data_AF-A0A1A8XRX1-F1
#
_entry.id   AF-A0A1A8XRX1-F1
#
_cell.length_a   1.000
_cell.length_b   1.000
_cell.length_c   1.000
_cell.angle_alpha   90.00
_cell.angle_beta   90.00
_cell.angle_gamma   90.00
#
_symmetry.space_group_name_H-M   'P 1'
#
loop_
_entity.id
_entity.type
_entity.pdbx_description
1 polymer ?
#
loop_
_entity_poly.entity_id
_entity_poly.type
_entity_poly.pdbx_seq_one_letter_code
_entity_poly.pdbx_strand_id
1 'polypeptide(L)'
;MEARPARKPFRILSLDGGGTFALIQAKVLDDLFPGEDGHQVLSHFDLVSACSGGAIVAAALVEGYAPREIFGLFDNPVNRYALFGRLPWYRSLLQLLTGVLSPSSPVGQRFSTDGKLEFLHRILPTMGTTSLQDLHGILNDSIASVRLQRDEATRPMSFLFVTYDFDRDRARMMRSNVTSPAASFPHRQQRATLAEAAHASSTAPINWFDKPAEFDGCRFWDGAMTGYNNPVLAGVVEAIALGVPRHHIGVLSLGTSTVFLPECGTEGIPNALCRPRARTGFLPELVKVGKTIIADPPDAHTFIAHLMLDGGLPLDVSCCPYTETAIVRMNPVIQPVIDRATGEWSVPAGWSIDEFRRIAEMDISASAQDDVDLIKRLGDGWLRDGWHNQPVRGCGIWAAPLAQSPSRTLPNTDRLCEIGHRWYSDARAAWTAMSAQ
;
A
#
# COMPACT_ATOMS: atom_id res chain seq x y z
N MET A 1 24.35 4.65 28.88
CA MET A 1 23.76 5.67 28.00
C MET A 1 22.97 4.90 26.97
N GLU A 2 21.64 4.89 27.06
CA GLU A 2 20.80 4.30 26.00
C GLU A 2 21.01 5.11 24.72
N ALA A 3 21.37 4.43 23.64
CA ALA A 3 21.53 5.05 22.34
C ALA A 3 20.17 5.59 21.88
N ARG A 4 20.05 6.91 21.74
CA ARG A 4 18.90 7.51 21.05
C ARG A 4 18.90 6.98 19.61
N PRO A 5 17.74 6.60 19.05
CA PRO A 5 17.66 6.15 17.67
C PRO A 5 18.25 7.23 16.74
N ALA A 6 19.08 6.80 15.79
CA ALA A 6 19.77 7.71 14.89
C ALA A 6 18.77 8.38 13.94
N ARG A 7 18.71 9.72 13.99
CA ARG A 7 17.86 10.57 13.15
C ARG A 7 18.03 10.24 11.66
N LYS A 8 16.93 10.20 10.92
CA LYS A 8 16.93 9.94 9.47
C LYS A 8 16.50 11.19 8.69
N PRO A 9 17.44 12.08 8.31
CA PRO A 9 17.10 13.36 7.73
C PRO A 9 16.50 13.30 6.32
N PHE A 10 16.62 12.20 5.58
CA PHE A 10 15.95 12.04 4.27
C PHE A 10 14.76 11.08 4.42
N ARG A 11 13.54 11.61 4.26
CA ARG A 11 12.30 10.89 4.63
C ARG A 11 11.52 10.47 3.39
N ILE A 12 11.18 9.18 3.30
CA ILE A 12 10.40 8.59 2.20
C ILE A 12 9.01 8.21 2.71
N LEU A 13 7.97 8.64 2.01
CA LEU A 13 6.60 8.12 2.15
C LEU A 13 6.35 7.09 1.04
N SER A 14 6.12 5.83 1.41
CA SER A 14 5.73 4.75 0.50
C SER A 14 4.26 4.41 0.68
N LEU A 15 3.46 4.52 -0.39
CA LEU A 15 2.03 4.27 -0.39
C LEU A 15 1.70 3.05 -1.26
N ASP A 16 1.31 1.96 -0.61
CA ASP A 16 0.97 0.70 -1.28
C ASP A 16 -0.30 0.80 -2.15
N GLY A 17 -0.41 -0.12 -3.10
CA GLY A 17 -1.64 -0.36 -3.83
C GLY A 17 -2.64 -1.23 -3.08
N GLY A 18 -3.94 -0.94 -3.24
CA GLY A 18 -5.01 -1.72 -2.62
C GLY A 18 -6.45 -1.29 -2.94
N GLY A 19 -6.66 -0.53 -4.04
CA GLY A 19 -8.01 -0.07 -4.41
C GLY A 19 -8.72 0.68 -3.28
N THR A 20 -9.92 0.23 -2.91
CA THR A 20 -10.74 0.85 -1.85
C THR A 20 -10.07 0.81 -0.47
N PHE A 21 -9.21 -0.19 -0.20
CA PHE A 21 -8.49 -0.28 1.08
C PHE A 21 -7.50 0.88 1.30
N ALA A 22 -7.21 1.70 0.28
CA ALA A 22 -6.43 2.93 0.42
C ALA A 22 -7.04 3.92 1.43
N LEU A 23 -8.33 3.78 1.78
CA LEU A 23 -8.93 4.52 2.90
C LEU A 23 -8.18 4.31 4.22
N ILE A 24 -7.51 3.16 4.40
CA ILE A 24 -6.70 2.88 5.60
C ILE A 24 -5.49 3.82 5.65
N GLN A 25 -4.83 4.06 4.52
CA GLN A 25 -3.71 5.01 4.44
C GLN A 25 -4.18 6.43 4.81
N ALA A 26 -5.35 6.85 4.32
CA ALA A 26 -5.93 8.15 4.67
C ALA A 26 -6.19 8.28 6.19
N LYS A 27 -6.71 7.22 6.84
CA LYS A 27 -6.90 7.22 8.30
C LYS A 27 -5.59 7.29 9.07
N VAL A 28 -4.54 6.60 8.62
CA VAL A 28 -3.21 6.65 9.26
C VAL A 28 -2.59 8.03 9.11
N LEU A 29 -2.67 8.63 7.91
CA LEU A 29 -2.16 9.97 7.68
C LEU A 29 -2.88 11.00 8.56
N ASP A 30 -4.20 10.86 8.77
CA ASP A 30 -4.99 11.71 9.66
C ASP A 30 -4.57 11.57 11.14
N ASP A 31 -4.23 10.35 11.59
CA ASP A 31 -3.73 10.12 12.97
C ASP A 31 -2.29 10.60 13.17
N LEU A 32 -1.44 10.48 12.14
CA LEU A 32 -0.04 10.93 12.19
C LEU A 32 0.09 12.45 12.07
N PHE A 33 -0.76 13.09 11.27
CA PHE A 33 -0.68 14.51 10.92
C PHE A 33 -2.06 15.20 11.11
N PRO A 34 -2.60 15.20 12.34
CA PRO A 34 -3.95 15.66 12.59
C PRO A 34 -4.11 17.15 12.24
N GLY A 35 -5.07 17.45 11.37
CA GLY A 35 -5.40 18.81 10.96
C GLY A 35 -4.45 19.42 9.91
N GLU A 36 -3.47 18.65 9.43
CA GLU A 36 -2.62 19.07 8.32
C GLU A 36 -3.31 18.84 6.96
N ASP A 37 -3.17 19.80 6.04
CA ASP A 37 -3.55 19.64 4.64
C ASP A 37 -2.54 18.79 3.86
N GLY A 38 -2.83 18.51 2.59
CA GLY A 38 -1.97 17.66 1.76
C GLY A 38 -0.54 18.18 1.62
N HIS A 39 -0.34 19.50 1.47
CA HIS A 39 0.99 20.09 1.30
C HIS A 39 1.78 20.11 2.62
N GLN A 40 1.08 20.33 3.73
CA GLN A 40 1.65 20.22 5.08
C GLN A 40 2.10 18.80 5.38
N VAL A 41 1.28 17.79 5.09
CA VAL A 41 1.66 16.37 5.19
C VAL A 41 2.88 16.06 4.32
N LEU A 42 2.86 16.48 3.05
CA LEU A 42 3.96 16.26 2.12
C LEU A 42 5.26 16.94 2.55
N SER A 43 5.19 18.06 3.28
CA SER A 43 6.38 18.78 3.75
C SER A 43 7.25 17.96 4.71
N HIS A 44 6.70 16.93 5.37
CA HIS A 44 7.44 16.00 6.22
C HIS A 44 8.33 15.02 5.44
N PHE A 45 8.20 14.94 4.11
CA PHE A 45 8.86 13.94 3.27
C PHE A 45 9.68 14.58 2.13
N ASP A 46 10.79 13.95 1.77
CA ASP A 46 11.64 14.34 0.64
C ASP A 46 11.33 13.52 -0.62
N LEU A 47 10.71 12.35 -0.45
CA LEU A 47 10.30 11.49 -1.55
C LEU A 47 8.97 10.81 -1.25
N VAL A 48 8.04 10.82 -2.20
CA VAL A 48 6.83 10.00 -2.17
C VAL A 48 6.89 8.97 -3.28
N SER A 49 6.76 7.69 -2.93
CA SER A 49 6.64 6.59 -3.90
C SER A 49 5.28 5.93 -3.76
N ALA A 50 4.52 5.81 -4.84
CA ALA A 50 3.12 5.37 -4.76
C ALA A 50 2.75 4.39 -5.87
N CYS A 51 1.85 3.45 -5.54
CA CYS A 51 1.31 2.46 -6.47
C CYS A 51 -0.22 2.36 -6.31
N SER A 52 -0.96 2.18 -7.42
CA SER A 52 -2.39 1.89 -7.44
C SER A 52 -3.25 2.81 -6.56
N GLY A 53 -4.06 2.28 -5.63
CA GLY A 53 -4.83 3.08 -4.66
C GLY A 53 -4.00 4.13 -3.93
N GLY A 54 -2.74 3.81 -3.56
CA GLY A 54 -1.79 4.75 -2.99
C GLY A 54 -1.37 5.87 -3.95
N ALA A 55 -1.40 5.65 -5.27
CA ALA A 55 -1.18 6.70 -6.26
C ALA A 55 -2.32 7.74 -6.26
N ILE A 56 -3.56 7.31 -6.02
CA ILE A 56 -4.70 8.22 -5.86
C ILE A 56 -4.56 9.03 -4.57
N VAL A 57 -4.13 8.40 -3.47
CA VAL A 57 -3.82 9.09 -2.21
C VAL A 57 -2.71 10.14 -2.41
N ALA A 58 -1.61 9.77 -3.05
CA ALA A 58 -0.52 10.70 -3.36
C ALA A 58 -0.98 11.88 -4.23
N ALA A 59 -1.78 11.62 -5.27
CA ALA A 59 -2.30 12.68 -6.12
C ALA A 59 -3.23 13.65 -5.37
N ALA A 60 -4.07 13.12 -4.48
CA ALA A 60 -4.94 13.95 -3.64
C ALA A 60 -4.13 14.82 -2.64
N LEU A 61 -3.05 14.28 -2.05
CA LEU A 61 -2.12 15.08 -1.23
C LEU A 61 -1.47 16.20 -2.06
N VAL A 62 -1.06 15.93 -3.30
CA VAL A 62 -0.48 16.95 -4.21
C VAL A 62 -1.49 18.03 -4.57
N GLU A 63 -2.75 17.68 -4.74
CA GLU A 63 -3.84 18.64 -4.95
C GLU A 63 -4.15 19.48 -3.70
N GLY A 64 -3.73 19.02 -2.51
CA GLY A 64 -3.86 19.74 -1.24
C GLY A 64 -4.93 19.18 -0.30
N TYR A 65 -5.52 18.03 -0.61
CA TYR A 65 -6.55 17.41 0.23
C TYR A 65 -5.98 17.03 1.60
N ALA A 66 -6.68 17.39 2.67
CA ALA A 66 -6.37 16.87 4.00
C ALA A 66 -6.65 15.36 4.05
N PRO A 67 -5.93 14.57 4.88
CA PRO A 67 -6.14 13.13 4.99
C PRO A 67 -7.60 12.72 5.20
N ARG A 68 -8.37 13.49 6.00
CA ARG A 68 -9.81 13.28 6.21
C ARG A 68 -10.66 13.46 4.94
N GLU A 69 -10.28 14.36 4.05
CA GLU A 69 -10.96 14.55 2.75
C GLU A 69 -10.61 13.40 1.80
N ILE A 70 -9.36 12.94 1.81
CA ILE A 70 -8.92 11.75 1.05
C ILE A 70 -9.71 10.52 1.48
N PHE A 71 -9.94 10.34 2.78
CA PHE A 71 -10.82 9.27 3.28
C PHE A 71 -12.22 9.33 2.63
N GLY A 72 -12.79 10.53 2.49
CA GLY A 72 -14.09 10.75 1.83
C GLY A 72 -14.13 10.39 0.35
N LEU A 73 -12.98 10.36 -0.34
CA LEU A 73 -12.90 9.88 -1.74
C LEU A 73 -13.22 8.39 -1.85
N PHE A 74 -12.85 7.60 -0.85
CA PHE A 74 -13.06 6.15 -0.83
C PHE A 74 -14.30 5.74 -0.03
N ASP A 75 -14.70 6.48 1.01
CA ASP A 75 -15.89 6.18 1.82
C ASP A 75 -17.20 6.60 1.14
N ASN A 76 -17.18 7.56 0.21
CA ASN A 76 -18.38 7.99 -0.48
C ASN A 76 -18.79 7.00 -1.61
N PRO A 77 -20.02 6.45 -1.60
CA PRO A 77 -20.47 5.49 -2.62
C PRO A 77 -20.53 6.07 -4.03
N VAL A 78 -20.83 7.37 -4.19
CA VAL A 78 -20.84 8.05 -5.50
C VAL A 78 -19.43 8.13 -6.07
N ASN A 79 -18.44 8.45 -5.22
CA ASN A 79 -17.05 8.49 -5.64
C ASN A 79 -16.54 7.09 -6.00
N ARG A 80 -16.83 6.08 -5.19
CA ARG A 80 -16.48 4.69 -5.53
C ARG A 80 -17.14 4.23 -6.82
N TYR A 81 -18.41 4.55 -7.03
CA TYR A 81 -19.08 4.22 -8.28
C TYR A 81 -18.48 4.96 -9.47
N ALA A 82 -17.96 6.18 -9.31
CA ALA A 82 -17.26 6.87 -10.39
C ALA A 82 -15.85 6.29 -10.64
N LEU A 83 -15.11 6.00 -9.57
CA LEU A 83 -13.76 5.41 -9.63
C LEU A 83 -13.76 3.99 -10.21
N PHE A 84 -14.79 3.22 -9.86
CA PHE A 84 -15.05 1.85 -10.32
C PHE A 84 -16.30 1.80 -11.23
N GLY A 85 -16.50 2.85 -12.04
CA GLY A 85 -17.67 3.01 -12.89
C GLY A 85 -17.80 1.89 -13.89
N ARG A 86 -18.86 1.10 -13.76
CA ARG A 86 -19.14 -0.04 -14.64
C ARG A 86 -19.28 0.40 -16.09
N LEU A 87 -18.84 -0.46 -17.00
CA LEU A 87 -19.15 -0.29 -18.42
C LEU A 87 -20.68 -0.29 -18.65
N PRO A 88 -21.18 0.58 -19.54
CA PRO A 88 -22.56 0.50 -20.00
C PRO A 88 -22.88 -0.89 -20.57
N TRP A 89 -24.12 -1.35 -20.35
CA TRP A 89 -24.57 -2.70 -20.73
C TRP A 89 -24.39 -2.99 -22.23
N TYR A 90 -24.48 -1.98 -23.11
CA TYR A 90 -24.29 -2.16 -24.55
C TYR A 90 -22.83 -2.44 -24.94
N ARG A 91 -21.84 -1.86 -24.23
CA ARG A 91 -20.41 -2.18 -24.44
C ARG A 91 -20.09 -3.57 -23.89
N SER A 92 -20.74 -3.96 -22.80
CA SER A 92 -20.68 -5.32 -22.24
C SER A 92 -21.27 -6.36 -23.22
N LEU A 93 -22.35 -6.01 -23.92
CA LEU A 93 -22.99 -6.87 -24.92
C LEU A 93 -22.17 -6.99 -26.23
N LEU A 94 -21.56 -5.89 -26.68
CA LEU A 94 -20.64 -5.89 -27.83
C LEU A 94 -19.41 -6.78 -27.58
N GLN A 95 -18.86 -6.78 -26.37
CA GLN A 95 -17.76 -7.69 -26.00
C GLN A 95 -18.20 -9.16 -26.06
N LEU A 96 -19.45 -9.45 -25.70
CA LEU A 96 -20.07 -10.79 -25.78
C LEU A 96 -20.22 -11.28 -27.24
N LEU A 97 -20.43 -10.36 -28.18
CA LEU A 97 -20.51 -10.64 -29.62
C LEU A 97 -19.12 -10.80 -30.30
N THR A 98 -18.07 -10.21 -29.74
CA THR A 98 -16.70 -10.26 -30.30
C THR A 98 -15.89 -11.52 -29.95
N GLY A 99 -16.49 -12.51 -29.30
CA GLY A 99 -15.92 -13.86 -29.20
C GLY A 99 -14.79 -14.07 -28.19
N VAL A 100 -14.59 -13.16 -27.24
CA VAL A 100 -13.62 -13.35 -26.13
C VAL A 100 -14.35 -13.91 -24.90
N LEU A 101 -14.52 -15.24 -24.91
CA LEU A 101 -14.78 -16.19 -23.79
C LEU A 101 -16.13 -16.95 -23.79
N SER A 102 -16.00 -18.22 -23.40
CA SER A 102 -16.96 -19.33 -23.42
C SER A 102 -18.04 -19.20 -22.32
N PRO A 103 -19.24 -19.79 -22.48
CA PRO A 103 -20.44 -19.54 -21.66
C PRO A 103 -20.38 -19.97 -20.17
N SER A 104 -19.25 -20.49 -19.70
CA SER A 104 -19.13 -21.17 -18.40
C SER A 104 -18.08 -20.58 -17.45
N SER A 105 -17.66 -19.33 -17.64
CA SER A 105 -16.80 -18.61 -16.68
C SER A 105 -17.40 -17.24 -16.32
N PRO A 106 -17.53 -16.89 -15.02
CA PRO A 106 -17.92 -15.55 -14.60
C PRO A 106 -16.73 -14.60 -14.79
N VAL A 107 -16.46 -14.25 -16.03
CA VAL A 107 -15.45 -13.24 -16.39
C VAL A 107 -16.04 -11.88 -16.02
N GLY A 108 -15.41 -11.21 -15.06
CA GLY A 108 -15.95 -10.06 -14.32
C GLY A 108 -16.28 -8.85 -15.20
N GLN A 109 -17.33 -8.14 -14.81
CA GLN A 109 -17.74 -6.88 -15.41
C GLN A 109 -16.63 -5.83 -15.22
N ARG A 110 -16.01 -5.38 -16.31
CA ARG A 110 -14.90 -4.42 -16.26
C ARG A 110 -15.41 -2.99 -16.00
N PHE A 111 -14.63 -2.23 -15.26
CA PHE A 111 -14.77 -0.81 -15.02
C PHE A 111 -14.22 -0.01 -16.22
N SER A 112 -14.78 1.18 -16.43
CA SER A 112 -14.35 2.09 -17.49
C SER A 112 -13.04 2.78 -17.12
N THR A 113 -12.04 2.57 -17.94
CA THR A 113 -10.74 3.25 -17.87
C THR A 113 -10.92 4.75 -18.09
N ASP A 114 -11.67 5.13 -19.13
CA ASP A 114 -11.97 6.53 -19.44
C ASP A 114 -12.75 7.21 -18.31
N GLY A 115 -13.77 6.54 -17.75
CA GLY A 115 -14.55 7.06 -16.63
C GLY A 115 -13.73 7.29 -15.37
N LYS A 116 -12.68 6.49 -15.14
CA LYS A 116 -11.73 6.73 -14.05
C LYS A 116 -10.90 7.98 -14.30
N LEU A 117 -10.41 8.20 -15.52
CA LEU A 117 -9.64 9.39 -15.84
C LEU A 117 -10.51 10.66 -15.68
N GLU A 118 -11.77 10.61 -16.11
CA GLU A 118 -12.75 11.68 -15.85
C GLU A 118 -12.95 11.92 -14.35
N PHE A 119 -13.08 10.86 -13.56
CA PHE A 119 -13.15 10.96 -12.10
C PHE A 119 -11.91 11.64 -11.53
N LEU A 120 -10.70 11.26 -11.96
CA LEU A 120 -9.44 11.83 -11.49
C LEU A 120 -9.35 13.32 -11.84
N HIS A 121 -9.73 13.73 -13.05
CA HIS A 121 -9.79 15.16 -13.38
C HIS A 121 -10.81 15.94 -12.53
N ARG A 122 -11.93 15.31 -12.16
CA ARG A 122 -12.93 15.94 -11.30
C ARG A 122 -12.41 16.17 -9.88
N ILE A 123 -11.63 15.24 -9.33
CA ILE A 123 -11.08 15.35 -7.97
C ILE A 123 -9.71 16.05 -7.91
N LEU A 124 -9.09 16.31 -9.06
CA LEU A 124 -7.82 17.04 -9.18
C LEU A 124 -7.98 18.29 -10.08
N PRO A 125 -8.87 19.23 -9.75
CA PRO A 125 -9.21 20.35 -10.63
C PRO A 125 -8.05 21.33 -10.86
N THR A 126 -7.10 21.43 -9.93
CA THR A 126 -6.02 22.43 -9.96
C THR A 126 -4.74 21.85 -10.55
N MET A 127 -4.29 20.70 -10.02
CA MET A 127 -2.99 20.09 -10.35
C MET A 127 -3.12 18.92 -11.32
N GLY A 128 -4.33 18.40 -11.54
CA GLY A 128 -4.57 17.16 -12.28
C GLY A 128 -4.07 17.18 -13.73
N THR A 129 -4.16 18.33 -14.40
CA THR A 129 -3.74 18.49 -15.81
C THR A 129 -2.31 19.04 -15.95
N THR A 130 -1.62 19.31 -14.84
CA THR A 130 -0.24 19.80 -14.87
C THR A 130 0.73 18.62 -15.02
N SER A 131 1.78 18.79 -15.83
CA SER A 131 2.80 17.75 -16.02
C SER A 131 3.54 17.46 -14.70
N LEU A 132 3.97 16.21 -14.48
CA LEU A 132 4.74 15.89 -13.26
C LEU A 132 6.03 16.73 -13.15
N GLN A 133 6.62 17.10 -14.29
CA GLN A 133 7.81 17.94 -14.33
C GLN A 133 7.53 19.36 -13.85
N ASP A 134 6.45 19.98 -14.31
CA ASP A 134 6.08 21.34 -13.89
C ASP A 134 5.59 21.36 -12.43
N LEU A 135 4.85 20.33 -12.02
CA LEU A 135 4.44 20.14 -10.63
C LEU A 135 5.62 20.04 -9.68
N HIS A 136 6.76 19.51 -10.12
CA HIS A 136 7.96 19.48 -9.31
C HIS A 136 8.40 20.88 -8.88
N GLY A 137 8.28 21.89 -9.74
CA GLY A 137 8.57 23.27 -9.38
C GLY A 137 7.49 23.86 -8.47
N ILE A 138 6.24 23.82 -8.92
CA ILE A 138 5.09 24.44 -8.23
C ILE A 138 4.96 23.94 -6.80
N LEU A 139 5.05 22.63 -6.59
CA LEU A 139 4.87 22.01 -5.28
C LEU A 139 6.04 22.30 -4.34
N ASN A 140 7.26 22.40 -4.87
CA ASN A 140 8.44 22.68 -4.06
C ASN A 140 8.46 24.09 -3.51
N ASP A 141 7.89 25.07 -4.20
CA ASP A 141 7.71 26.42 -3.66
C ASP A 141 6.75 26.42 -2.45
N SER A 142 5.62 25.69 -2.56
CA SER A 142 4.66 25.52 -1.46
C SER A 142 5.31 24.79 -0.27
N ILE A 143 5.96 23.65 -0.50
CA ILE A 143 6.61 22.86 0.54
C ILE A 143 7.77 23.62 1.20
N ALA A 144 8.57 24.36 0.44
CA ALA A 144 9.64 25.18 1.00
C ALA A 144 9.09 26.23 1.97
N SER A 145 7.95 26.85 1.64
CA SER A 145 7.31 27.82 2.53
C SER A 145 6.87 27.19 3.87
N VAL A 146 6.32 25.98 3.83
CA VAL A 146 5.91 25.23 5.04
C VAL A 146 7.12 24.81 5.87
N ARG A 147 8.18 24.30 5.22
CA ARG A 147 9.43 23.89 5.89
C ARG A 147 10.13 25.06 6.56
N LEU A 148 10.15 26.23 5.93
CA LEU A 148 10.71 27.45 6.52
C LEU A 148 9.98 27.88 7.80
N GLN A 149 8.65 27.73 7.85
CA GLN A 149 7.87 28.00 9.07
C GLN A 149 8.20 27.04 10.22
N ARG A 150 8.74 25.86 9.91
CA ARG A 150 9.13 24.81 10.88
C ARG A 150 10.64 24.81 11.19
N ASP A 151 11.40 25.80 10.71
CA ASP A 151 12.87 25.85 10.81
C ASP A 151 13.57 24.59 10.25
N GLU A 152 12.97 23.99 9.21
CA GLU A 152 13.50 22.79 8.56
C GLU A 152 14.36 23.12 7.34
N ALA A 153 15.38 22.29 7.11
CA ALA A 153 16.19 22.38 5.90
C ALA A 153 15.32 22.18 4.65
N THR A 154 15.33 23.16 3.76
CA THR A 154 14.60 23.09 2.49
C THR A 154 15.35 22.18 1.51
N ARG A 155 14.80 20.98 1.28
CA ARG A 155 15.16 20.12 0.15
C ARG A 155 13.97 20.02 -0.82
N PRO A 156 14.23 19.85 -2.13
CA PRO A 156 13.15 19.58 -3.07
C PRO A 156 12.56 18.20 -2.78
N MET A 157 11.25 18.15 -2.58
CA MET A 157 10.45 16.94 -2.52
C MET A 157 10.20 16.42 -3.93
N SER A 158 10.34 15.11 -4.11
CA SER A 158 10.03 14.41 -5.36
C SER A 158 8.91 13.39 -5.14
N PHE A 159 8.09 13.16 -6.15
CA PHE A 159 7.16 12.04 -6.20
C PHE A 159 7.44 11.10 -7.38
N LEU A 160 7.09 9.84 -7.17
CA LEU A 160 7.30 8.71 -8.05
C LEU A 160 6.05 7.82 -8.08
N PHE A 161 5.40 7.72 -9.24
CA PHE A 161 4.30 6.77 -9.46
C PHE A 161 4.80 5.55 -10.22
N VAL A 162 4.50 4.35 -9.71
CA VAL A 162 4.92 3.11 -10.36
C VAL A 162 3.85 2.62 -11.32
N THR A 163 4.24 2.30 -12.55
CA THR A 163 3.36 1.77 -13.59
C THR A 163 4.03 0.63 -14.36
N TYR A 164 3.22 -0.12 -15.10
CA TYR A 164 3.69 -1.11 -16.07
C TYR A 164 3.51 -0.56 -17.49
N ASP A 165 4.62 -0.35 -18.22
CA ASP A 165 4.61 0.02 -19.64
C ASP A 165 4.30 -1.24 -20.46
N PHE A 166 3.04 -1.36 -20.88
CA PHE A 166 2.51 -2.54 -21.57
C PHE A 166 3.19 -2.77 -22.92
N ASP A 167 3.53 -1.68 -23.61
CA ASP A 167 4.13 -1.75 -24.94
C ASP A 167 5.61 -2.16 -24.91
N ARG A 168 6.28 -1.95 -23.77
CA ARG A 168 7.72 -2.22 -23.59
C ARG A 168 8.03 -3.33 -22.60
N ASP A 169 7.00 -3.96 -22.03
CA ASP A 169 7.10 -5.07 -21.07
C ASP A 169 8.07 -4.76 -19.92
N ARG A 170 7.86 -3.62 -19.25
CA ARG A 170 8.73 -3.18 -18.14
C ARG A 170 8.02 -2.28 -17.15
N ALA A 171 8.57 -2.23 -15.93
CA ALA A 171 8.23 -1.15 -15.00
C ALA A 171 8.63 0.21 -15.58
N ARG A 172 7.73 1.18 -15.45
CA ARG A 172 7.97 2.59 -15.73
C ARG A 172 7.66 3.42 -14.50
N MET A 173 8.65 4.20 -14.13
CA MET A 173 8.67 5.03 -12.94
C MET A 173 8.36 6.45 -13.39
N MET A 174 7.13 6.91 -13.14
CA MET A 174 6.71 8.26 -13.50
C MET A 174 7.17 9.25 -12.44
N ARG A 175 8.30 9.88 -12.71
CA ARG A 175 8.98 10.82 -11.80
C ARG A 175 8.56 12.26 -12.06
N SER A 176 8.48 13.02 -10.99
CA SER A 176 8.51 14.48 -11.00
C SER A 176 9.90 15.03 -11.32
N ASN A 177 10.91 14.54 -10.61
CA ASN A 177 12.30 14.86 -10.86
C ASN A 177 12.83 14.07 -12.07
N VAL A 178 12.70 14.66 -13.27
CA VAL A 178 13.11 14.05 -14.54
C VAL A 178 14.64 13.96 -14.70
N THR A 179 15.41 14.71 -13.91
CA THR A 179 16.88 14.69 -13.92
C THR A 179 17.46 13.72 -12.90
N SER A 180 16.61 12.96 -12.19
CA SER A 180 17.05 11.92 -11.27
C SER A 180 18.05 10.96 -11.96
N PRO A 181 19.18 10.63 -11.30
CA PRO A 181 20.13 9.65 -11.81
C PRO A 181 19.52 8.25 -12.03
N ALA A 182 18.39 7.93 -11.37
CA ALA A 182 17.66 6.67 -11.56
C ALA A 182 16.78 6.66 -12.82
N ALA A 183 16.64 7.79 -13.52
CA ALA A 183 15.86 7.88 -14.74
C ALA A 183 16.54 7.13 -15.91
N SER A 184 15.74 6.41 -16.72
CA SER A 184 16.26 5.71 -17.91
C SER A 184 16.62 6.69 -19.03
N PHE A 185 17.70 6.37 -19.76
CA PHE A 185 18.11 7.12 -20.96
C PHE A 185 17.40 6.64 -22.23
N PRO A 186 17.23 7.53 -23.23
CA PRO A 186 17.41 8.98 -23.14
C PRO A 186 16.34 9.58 -22.22
N HIS A 187 16.66 10.67 -21.52
CA HIS A 187 15.67 11.41 -20.73
C HIS A 187 14.57 11.90 -21.66
N ARG A 188 13.44 11.18 -21.73
CA ARG A 188 12.25 11.69 -22.40
C ARG A 188 11.64 12.76 -21.51
N GLN A 189 11.09 13.81 -22.12
CA GLN A 189 10.22 14.72 -21.40
C GLN A 189 9.11 13.91 -20.73
N GLN A 190 8.97 14.05 -19.41
CA GLN A 190 7.86 13.45 -18.70
C GLN A 190 6.61 14.28 -18.97
N ARG A 191 5.83 13.86 -19.96
CA ARG A 191 4.59 14.54 -20.36
C ARG A 191 3.37 14.09 -19.56
N ALA A 192 3.49 13.01 -18.79
CA ALA A 192 2.40 12.56 -17.93
C ALA A 192 1.98 13.71 -17.01
N THR A 193 0.69 13.99 -16.99
CA THR A 193 0.05 14.84 -15.98
C THR A 193 -0.13 14.07 -14.67
N LEU A 194 -0.45 14.77 -13.59
CA LEU A 194 -0.75 14.12 -12.30
C LEU A 194 -1.90 13.11 -12.43
N ALA A 195 -2.99 13.51 -13.11
CA ALA A 195 -4.14 12.65 -13.32
C ALA A 195 -3.76 11.43 -14.17
N GLU A 196 -3.00 11.61 -15.26
CA GLU A 196 -2.55 10.49 -16.10
C GLU A 196 -1.60 9.54 -15.36
N ALA A 197 -0.72 10.06 -14.51
CA ALA A 197 0.20 9.23 -13.73
C ALA A 197 -0.55 8.40 -12.68
N ALA A 198 -1.48 9.01 -11.93
CA ALA A 198 -2.35 8.29 -11.00
C ALA A 198 -3.27 7.30 -11.73
N HIS A 199 -3.78 7.68 -12.91
CA HIS A 199 -4.61 6.85 -13.75
C HIS A 199 -3.86 5.59 -14.22
N ALA A 200 -2.66 5.75 -14.78
CA ALA A 200 -1.83 4.66 -15.23
C ALA A 200 -1.39 3.74 -14.08
N SER A 201 -1.02 4.32 -12.94
CA SER A 201 -0.59 3.55 -11.76
C SER A 201 -1.73 2.75 -11.12
N SER A 202 -3.00 3.12 -11.32
CA SER A 202 -4.18 2.50 -10.69
C SER A 202 -5.10 1.73 -11.64
N THR A 203 -4.66 1.48 -12.88
CA THR A 203 -5.46 0.75 -13.88
C THR A 203 -5.04 -0.71 -13.92
N ALA A 204 -5.65 -1.53 -13.07
CA ALA A 204 -5.33 -2.96 -12.95
C ALA A 204 -5.92 -3.81 -14.10
N PRO A 205 -5.18 -4.79 -14.63
CA PRO A 205 -5.59 -5.60 -15.79
C PRO A 205 -6.52 -6.76 -15.38
N ILE A 206 -6.72 -7.71 -16.32
CA ILE A 206 -7.21 -9.08 -16.13
C ILE A 206 -8.69 -9.20 -15.74
N ASN A 207 -9.25 -8.35 -14.88
CA ASN A 207 -10.68 -8.32 -14.56
C ASN A 207 -11.24 -6.96 -14.07
N TRP A 208 -10.40 -5.95 -13.80
CA TRP A 208 -10.88 -4.68 -13.26
C TRP A 208 -11.16 -3.63 -14.30
N PHE A 209 -10.23 -3.33 -15.23
CA PHE A 209 -10.41 -2.25 -16.21
C PHE A 209 -10.52 -2.76 -17.65
N ASP A 210 -11.26 -2.03 -18.48
CA ASP A 210 -11.63 -2.44 -19.84
C ASP A 210 -10.49 -2.37 -20.86
N LYS A 211 -9.55 -1.44 -20.66
CA LYS A 211 -8.38 -1.19 -21.53
C LYS A 211 -7.23 -0.58 -20.71
N PRO A 212 -5.98 -0.57 -21.22
CA PRO A 212 -4.90 0.12 -20.54
C PRO A 212 -5.15 1.63 -20.51
N ALA A 213 -4.53 2.30 -19.53
CA ALA A 213 -4.43 3.76 -19.54
C ALA A 213 -3.58 4.20 -20.73
N GLU A 214 -4.06 5.16 -21.50
CA GLU A 214 -3.42 5.61 -22.73
C GLU A 214 -3.09 7.09 -22.65
N PHE A 215 -1.81 7.42 -22.81
CA PHE A 215 -1.35 8.80 -23.00
C PHE A 215 0.03 8.81 -23.66
N ASP A 216 0.37 9.91 -24.35
CA ASP A 216 1.63 10.08 -25.10
C ASP A 216 1.94 8.88 -26.04
N GLY A 217 0.88 8.30 -26.63
CA GLY A 217 0.98 7.15 -27.53
C GLY A 217 1.49 5.85 -26.89
N CYS A 218 1.49 5.74 -25.55
CA CYS A 218 1.88 4.55 -24.82
C CYS A 218 0.71 4.01 -23.98
N ARG A 219 0.71 2.69 -23.76
CA ARG A 219 -0.27 1.97 -22.94
C ARG A 219 0.31 1.55 -21.61
N PHE A 220 -0.43 1.77 -20.54
CA PHE A 220 -0.01 1.46 -19.18
C PHE A 220 -1.06 0.65 -18.41
N TRP A 221 -0.56 -0.25 -17.58
CA TRP A 221 -1.33 -0.87 -16.52
C TRP A 221 -0.73 -0.53 -15.15
N ASP A 222 -1.45 -0.93 -14.12
CA ASP A 222 -1.12 -0.77 -12.70
C ASP A 222 0.30 -1.22 -12.38
N GLY A 223 1.00 -0.41 -11.58
CA GLY A 223 2.36 -0.70 -11.14
C GLY A 223 2.49 -1.99 -10.34
N ALA A 224 1.41 -2.45 -9.71
CA ALA A 224 1.39 -3.69 -8.97
C ALA A 224 1.81 -4.88 -9.84
N MET A 225 1.58 -4.83 -11.15
CA MET A 225 2.03 -5.87 -12.09
C MET A 225 3.54 -6.09 -12.15
N THR A 226 4.32 -5.13 -11.64
CA THR A 226 5.78 -5.15 -11.70
C THR A 226 6.41 -5.61 -10.38
N GLY A 227 5.60 -6.13 -9.45
CA GLY A 227 6.00 -6.48 -8.10
C GLY A 227 6.02 -5.27 -7.15
N TYR A 228 5.90 -4.05 -7.64
CA TYR A 228 5.96 -2.82 -6.83
C TYR A 228 4.62 -2.39 -6.21
N ASN A 229 3.76 -3.35 -5.84
CA ASN A 229 2.53 -3.01 -5.12
C ASN A 229 2.84 -2.33 -3.77
N ASN A 230 3.92 -2.76 -3.11
CA ASN A 230 4.61 -1.94 -2.12
C ASN A 230 5.79 -1.22 -2.79
N PRO A 231 5.72 0.10 -3.00
CA PRO A 231 6.74 0.84 -3.74
C PRO A 231 7.97 1.24 -2.90
N VAL A 232 8.12 0.70 -1.68
CA VAL A 232 9.25 1.06 -0.78
C VAL A 232 10.61 0.87 -1.44
N LEU A 233 10.77 -0.22 -2.19
CA LEU A 233 12.01 -0.51 -2.90
C LEU A 233 12.29 0.53 -4.00
N ALA A 234 11.25 0.98 -4.71
CA ALA A 234 11.40 2.02 -5.73
C ALA A 234 11.84 3.34 -5.09
N GLY A 235 11.25 3.71 -3.94
CA GLY A 235 11.65 4.89 -3.18
C GLY A 235 13.10 4.82 -2.68
N VAL A 236 13.52 3.69 -2.10
CA VAL A 236 14.89 3.51 -1.59
C VAL A 236 15.92 3.52 -2.71
N VAL A 237 15.65 2.87 -3.85
CA VAL A 237 16.53 2.92 -5.02
C VAL A 237 16.69 4.37 -5.52
N GLU A 238 15.60 5.14 -5.57
CA GLU A 238 15.64 6.54 -5.97
C GLU A 238 16.51 7.39 -5.03
N ALA A 239 16.35 7.24 -3.72
CA ALA A 239 17.14 7.96 -2.71
C ALA A 239 18.64 7.61 -2.78
N ILE A 240 18.97 6.33 -2.96
CA ILE A 240 20.36 5.89 -3.13
C ILE A 240 20.96 6.46 -4.43
N ALA A 241 20.19 6.46 -5.53
CA ALA A 241 20.63 7.03 -6.79
C ALA A 241 20.86 8.55 -6.72
N LEU A 242 20.11 9.26 -5.87
CA LEU A 242 20.33 10.67 -5.55
C LEU A 242 21.58 10.90 -4.67
N GLY A 243 22.29 9.85 -4.25
CA GLY A 243 23.50 9.95 -3.44
C GLY A 243 23.25 10.16 -1.95
N VAL A 244 22.02 9.93 -1.47
CA VAL A 244 21.71 10.05 -0.04
C VAL A 244 22.41 8.92 0.73
N PRO A 245 23.17 9.24 1.80
CA PRO A 245 23.78 8.21 2.64
C PRO A 245 22.72 7.26 3.22
N ARG A 246 22.93 5.95 3.13
CA ARG A 246 21.97 4.93 3.59
C ARG A 246 21.47 5.13 5.02
N HIS A 247 22.40 5.44 5.93
CA HIS A 247 22.09 5.71 7.34
C HIS A 247 21.28 7.00 7.55
N HIS A 248 21.13 7.87 6.56
CA HIS A 248 20.28 9.06 6.60
C HIS A 248 18.87 8.84 6.06
N ILE A 249 18.60 7.71 5.40
CA ILE A 249 17.30 7.41 4.80
C ILE A 249 16.38 6.79 5.85
N GLY A 250 15.19 7.34 5.99
CA GLY A 250 14.09 6.81 6.81
C GLY A 250 12.84 6.66 5.97
N VAL A 251 12.08 5.59 6.16
CA VAL A 251 10.92 5.25 5.34
C VAL A 251 9.69 5.03 6.22
N LEU A 252 8.62 5.75 5.92
CA LEU A 252 7.26 5.41 6.35
C LEU A 252 6.56 4.65 5.21
N SER A 253 6.27 3.36 5.39
CA SER A 253 5.58 2.53 4.41
C SER A 253 4.15 2.24 4.89
N LEU A 254 3.16 2.81 4.20
CA LEU A 254 1.74 2.67 4.53
C LEU A 254 1.05 1.66 3.62
N GLY A 255 0.47 0.63 4.23
CA GLY A 255 -0.22 -0.45 3.52
C GLY A 255 -1.73 -0.28 3.43
N THR A 256 -2.36 -1.21 2.74
CA THR A 256 -3.81 -1.26 2.49
C THR A 256 -4.41 -2.59 2.96
N SER A 257 -3.95 -3.09 4.10
CA SER A 257 -4.16 -4.45 4.62
C SER A 257 -3.38 -5.56 3.89
N THR A 258 -3.08 -6.63 4.62
CA THR A 258 -2.63 -7.92 4.05
C THR A 258 -3.34 -9.07 4.76
N VAL A 259 -3.39 -10.23 4.11
CA VAL A 259 -4.05 -11.44 4.64
C VAL A 259 -3.00 -12.51 4.93
N PHE A 260 -2.80 -12.81 6.21
CA PHE A 260 -1.85 -13.82 6.67
C PHE A 260 -2.60 -14.87 7.49
N LEU A 261 -3.06 -15.93 6.80
CA LEU A 261 -3.86 -17.00 7.42
C LEU A 261 -3.08 -18.31 7.48
N PRO A 262 -3.26 -19.12 8.53
CA PRO A 262 -2.73 -20.47 8.61
C PRO A 262 -3.33 -21.39 7.54
N GLU A 263 -2.62 -22.45 7.19
CA GLU A 263 -3.15 -23.45 6.25
C GLU A 263 -4.25 -24.29 6.91
N CYS A 264 -5.28 -24.69 6.15
CA CYS A 264 -6.27 -25.64 6.65
C CYS A 264 -5.59 -26.94 7.11
N GLY A 265 -5.92 -27.38 8.33
CA GLY A 265 -5.27 -28.53 8.97
C GLY A 265 -4.04 -28.19 9.82
N THR A 266 -3.72 -26.90 10.01
CA THR A 266 -2.72 -26.48 11.00
C THR A 266 -3.18 -26.92 12.40
N GLU A 267 -2.31 -27.64 13.11
CA GLU A 267 -2.63 -28.23 14.41
C GLU A 267 -3.02 -27.16 15.45
N GLY A 268 -4.13 -27.39 16.16
CA GLY A 268 -4.63 -26.49 17.20
C GLY A 268 -5.32 -25.21 16.69
N ILE A 269 -5.48 -25.03 15.37
CA ILE A 269 -6.18 -23.88 14.79
C ILE A 269 -7.50 -24.35 14.15
N PRO A 270 -8.65 -23.77 14.52
CA PRO A 270 -9.92 -24.10 13.87
C PRO A 270 -9.86 -23.80 12.36
N ASN A 271 -10.31 -24.76 11.53
CA ASN A 271 -10.36 -24.61 10.07
C ASN A 271 -11.11 -23.35 9.61
N ALA A 272 -12.00 -22.82 10.45
CA ALA A 272 -12.73 -21.59 10.17
C ALA A 272 -11.86 -20.34 10.06
N LEU A 273 -10.67 -20.37 10.68
CA LEU A 273 -9.69 -19.29 10.73
C LEU A 273 -8.53 -19.50 9.73
N CYS A 274 -8.54 -20.63 9.03
CA CYS A 274 -7.50 -21.00 8.09
C CYS A 274 -7.84 -20.56 6.66
N ARG A 275 -6.80 -20.40 5.83
CA ARG A 275 -6.94 -20.21 4.39
C ARG A 275 -7.54 -21.48 3.77
N PRO A 276 -8.66 -21.38 3.03
CA PRO A 276 -9.19 -22.52 2.26
C PRO A 276 -8.14 -23.06 1.31
N ARG A 277 -8.06 -24.40 1.16
CA ARG A 277 -7.19 -25.01 0.14
C ARG A 277 -7.61 -24.49 -1.25
N ALA A 278 -6.66 -23.88 -1.97
CA ALA A 278 -6.91 -23.41 -3.32
C ALA A 278 -7.32 -24.58 -4.23
N ARG A 279 -8.36 -24.38 -5.05
CA ARG A 279 -8.74 -25.35 -6.08
C ARG A 279 -7.64 -25.41 -7.15
N THR A 280 -7.21 -26.61 -7.52
CA THR A 280 -6.21 -26.86 -8.58
C THR A 280 -6.89 -26.96 -9.95
N GLY A 281 -6.25 -26.42 -10.99
CA GLY A 281 -6.78 -26.36 -12.36
C GLY A 281 -6.39 -25.07 -13.10
N PHE A 282 -6.36 -25.11 -14.44
CA PHE A 282 -5.79 -24.03 -15.27
C PHE A 282 -6.38 -22.63 -15.01
N LEU A 283 -7.71 -22.49 -14.95
CA LEU A 283 -8.37 -21.18 -14.76
C LEU A 283 -8.21 -20.63 -13.32
N PRO A 284 -8.49 -21.40 -12.25
CA PRO A 284 -8.19 -20.98 -10.88
C PRO A 284 -6.72 -20.62 -10.65
N GLU A 285 -5.80 -21.35 -11.26
CA GLU A 285 -4.36 -21.08 -11.19
C GLU A 285 -3.98 -19.79 -11.91
N LEU A 286 -4.54 -19.50 -13.09
CA LEU A 286 -4.28 -18.25 -13.81
C LEU A 286 -4.80 -17.02 -13.04
N VAL A 287 -5.97 -17.13 -12.42
CA VAL A 287 -6.50 -16.07 -11.53
C VAL A 287 -5.62 -15.92 -10.29
N LYS A 288 -5.18 -17.04 -9.69
CA LYS A 288 -4.26 -17.02 -8.54
C LYS A 288 -2.93 -16.36 -8.91
N VAL A 289 -2.35 -16.71 -10.06
CA VAL A 289 -1.10 -16.12 -10.58
C VAL A 289 -1.26 -14.63 -10.82
N GLY A 290 -2.36 -14.20 -11.46
CA GLY A 290 -2.65 -12.78 -11.65
C GLY A 290 -2.78 -12.02 -10.33
N LYS A 291 -3.47 -12.60 -9.33
CA LYS A 291 -3.55 -12.04 -7.98
C LYS A 291 -2.21 -12.02 -7.26
N THR A 292 -1.34 -13.01 -7.43
CA THR A 292 0.02 -13.03 -6.84
C THR A 292 1.04 -12.16 -7.57
N ILE A 293 0.78 -11.79 -8.83
CA ILE A 293 1.60 -10.78 -9.52
C ILE A 293 1.29 -9.40 -8.96
N ILE A 294 0.00 -9.11 -8.70
CA ILE A 294 -0.46 -7.85 -8.12
C ILE A 294 -0.16 -7.78 -6.62
N ALA A 295 -0.32 -8.88 -5.90
CA ALA A 295 0.09 -8.98 -4.51
C ALA A 295 1.60 -9.28 -4.46
N ASP A 296 2.42 -8.25 -4.24
CA ASP A 296 3.82 -8.42 -3.83
C ASP A 296 3.87 -9.51 -2.74
N PRO A 297 4.69 -10.58 -2.88
CA PRO A 297 4.85 -11.57 -1.82
C PRO A 297 5.04 -10.83 -0.49
N PRO A 298 4.21 -11.11 0.54
CA PRO A 298 4.21 -10.30 1.74
C PRO A 298 5.65 -10.24 2.27
N ASP A 299 6.14 -9.01 2.40
CA ASP A 299 7.40 -8.65 3.04
C ASP A 299 8.67 -8.63 2.15
N ALA A 300 8.61 -8.98 0.86
CA ALA A 300 9.82 -9.04 0.03
C ALA A 300 10.49 -7.66 -0.14
N HIS A 301 9.75 -6.65 -0.61
CA HIS A 301 10.30 -5.31 -0.83
C HIS A 301 10.69 -4.60 0.46
N THR A 302 9.94 -4.76 1.54
CA THR A 302 10.29 -4.18 2.85
C THR A 302 11.57 -4.79 3.40
N PHE A 303 11.73 -6.11 3.30
CA PHE A 303 12.92 -6.79 3.77
C PHE A 303 14.17 -6.45 2.94
N ILE A 304 14.06 -6.44 1.62
CA ILE A 304 15.18 -6.06 0.73
C ILE A 304 15.59 -4.61 1.00
N ALA A 305 14.62 -3.69 1.10
CA ALA A 305 14.89 -2.30 1.39
C ALA A 305 15.55 -2.12 2.78
N HIS A 306 15.14 -2.90 3.79
CA HIS A 306 15.76 -2.89 5.11
C HIS A 306 17.25 -3.23 5.04
N LEU A 307 17.61 -4.29 4.31
CA LEU A 307 19.01 -4.67 4.09
C LEU A 307 19.79 -3.64 3.25
N MET A 308 19.15 -3.05 2.24
CA MET A 308 19.78 -1.99 1.42
C MET A 308 20.09 -0.72 2.22
N LEU A 309 19.38 -0.50 3.33
CA LEU A 309 19.59 0.62 4.25
C LEU A 309 20.47 0.24 5.45
N ASP A 310 21.28 -0.81 5.29
CA ASP A 310 22.22 -1.34 6.29
C ASP A 310 21.53 -1.82 7.59
N GLY A 311 20.27 -2.28 7.48
CA GLY A 311 19.53 -2.89 8.58
C GLY A 311 20.10 -4.25 9.01
N GLY A 312 20.13 -4.49 10.32
CA GLY A 312 20.64 -5.73 10.89
C GLY A 312 19.62 -6.88 10.91
N LEU A 313 20.09 -8.07 11.25
CA LEU A 313 19.24 -9.26 11.38
C LEU A 313 19.27 -9.77 12.82
N PRO A 314 18.13 -10.25 13.38
CA PRO A 314 18.15 -10.95 14.65
C PRO A 314 18.98 -12.22 14.53
N LEU A 315 19.80 -12.52 15.55
CA LEU A 315 20.65 -13.71 15.59
C LEU A 315 19.82 -14.99 15.77
N ASP A 316 18.77 -14.91 16.59
CA ASP A 316 17.80 -15.97 16.83
C ASP A 316 16.47 -15.38 17.31
N VAL A 317 15.47 -16.25 17.54
CA VAL A 317 14.11 -15.87 17.93
C VAL A 317 14.03 -15.10 19.26
N SER A 318 15.03 -15.20 20.14
CA SER A 318 15.07 -14.45 21.41
C SER A 318 15.40 -12.97 21.22
N CYS A 319 15.95 -12.60 20.05
CA CYS A 319 16.21 -11.21 19.67
C CYS A 319 15.02 -10.58 18.91
N CYS A 320 13.91 -11.30 18.73
CA CYS A 320 12.73 -10.79 18.04
C CYS A 320 11.74 -10.11 19.00
N PRO A 321 11.07 -9.02 18.59
CA PRO A 321 11.22 -8.36 17.29
C PRO A 321 12.49 -7.49 17.22
N TYR A 322 13.21 -7.57 16.11
CA TYR A 322 14.33 -6.67 15.82
C TYR A 322 13.80 -5.32 15.33
N THR A 323 13.87 -4.29 16.17
CA THR A 323 13.25 -2.98 15.92
C THR A 323 14.20 -1.92 15.37
N GLU A 324 15.51 -2.20 15.31
CA GLU A 324 16.51 -1.30 14.73
C GLU A 324 16.44 -1.30 13.18
N THR A 325 15.42 -0.64 12.65
CA THR A 325 15.14 -0.57 11.20
C THR A 325 14.95 0.87 10.74
N ALA A 326 15.43 1.18 9.54
CA ALA A 326 15.15 2.44 8.85
C ALA A 326 13.75 2.49 8.23
N ILE A 327 13.00 1.38 8.28
CA ILE A 327 11.67 1.25 7.69
C ILE A 327 10.64 1.06 8.79
N VAL A 328 9.73 2.02 8.90
CA VAL A 328 8.52 1.90 9.70
C VAL A 328 7.38 1.47 8.79
N ARG A 329 7.03 0.18 8.87
CA ARG A 329 5.90 -0.40 8.17
C ARG A 329 4.63 -0.22 9.02
N MET A 330 3.59 0.38 8.43
CA MET A 330 2.26 0.51 9.03
C MET A 330 1.21 -0.09 8.09
N ASN A 331 0.74 -1.29 8.41
CA ASN A 331 -0.27 -1.99 7.62
C ASN A 331 -1.02 -3.00 8.48
N PRO A 332 -2.36 -2.97 8.55
CA PRO A 332 -3.10 -3.99 9.29
C PRO A 332 -2.91 -5.37 8.66
N VAL A 333 -2.84 -6.40 9.50
CA VAL A 333 -2.78 -7.80 9.06
C VAL A 333 -4.08 -8.49 9.46
N ILE A 334 -4.80 -9.02 8.48
CA ILE A 334 -5.94 -9.89 8.70
C ILE A 334 -5.41 -11.29 9.00
N GLN A 335 -5.42 -11.64 10.28
CA GLN A 335 -4.97 -12.92 10.80
C GLN A 335 -5.72 -13.30 12.08
N PRO A 336 -5.82 -14.60 12.42
CA PRO A 336 -6.32 -15.00 13.73
C PRO A 336 -5.38 -14.54 14.84
N VAL A 337 -5.93 -14.38 16.05
CA VAL A 337 -5.20 -13.97 17.25
C VAL A 337 -5.36 -15.03 18.33
N ILE A 338 -4.49 -15.00 19.34
CA ILE A 338 -4.64 -15.84 20.53
C ILE A 338 -5.43 -15.05 21.56
N ASP A 339 -6.58 -15.60 21.96
CA ASP A 339 -7.38 -15.05 23.05
C ASP A 339 -6.59 -15.17 24.36
N ARG A 340 -6.42 -14.05 25.09
CA ARG A 340 -5.61 -14.02 26.31
C ARG A 340 -6.27 -14.74 27.49
N ALA A 341 -7.60 -14.86 27.50
CA ALA A 341 -8.35 -15.51 28.56
C ALA A 341 -8.40 -17.03 28.36
N THR A 342 -8.61 -17.50 27.12
CA THR A 342 -8.71 -18.94 26.84
C THR A 342 -7.39 -19.57 26.39
N GLY A 343 -6.46 -18.78 25.85
CA GLY A 343 -5.24 -19.28 25.22
C GLY A 343 -5.47 -19.95 23.86
N GLU A 344 -6.68 -19.87 23.31
CA GLU A 344 -7.07 -20.48 22.05
C GLU A 344 -7.01 -19.49 20.89
N TRP A 345 -6.88 -20.01 19.67
CA TRP A 345 -6.97 -19.20 18.46
C TRP A 345 -8.41 -18.74 18.21
N SER A 346 -8.57 -17.43 18.04
CA SER A 346 -9.86 -16.78 17.82
C SER A 346 -9.74 -15.67 16.77
N VAL A 347 -10.89 -15.12 16.37
CA VAL A 347 -10.93 -13.87 15.62
C VAL A 347 -10.69 -12.68 16.57
N PRO A 348 -10.20 -11.54 16.09
CA PRO A 348 -10.03 -10.34 16.91
C PRO A 348 -11.29 -9.95 17.68
N ALA A 349 -11.10 -9.42 18.88
CA ALA A 349 -12.20 -9.10 19.79
C ALA A 349 -13.26 -8.21 19.10
N GLY A 350 -14.52 -8.60 19.27
CA GLY A 350 -15.67 -7.91 18.67
C GLY A 350 -15.99 -8.32 17.23
N TRP A 351 -15.21 -9.18 16.58
CA TRP A 351 -15.52 -9.71 15.25
C TRP A 351 -16.20 -11.08 15.33
N SER A 352 -17.10 -11.35 14.40
CA SER A 352 -17.60 -12.70 14.14
C SER A 352 -16.71 -13.43 13.14
N ILE A 353 -16.79 -14.77 13.12
CA ILE A 353 -16.08 -15.61 12.13
C ILE A 353 -16.49 -15.24 10.70
N ASP A 354 -17.76 -14.89 10.48
CA ASP A 354 -18.26 -14.56 9.14
C ASP A 354 -17.74 -13.20 8.66
N GLU A 355 -17.70 -12.18 9.54
CA GLU A 355 -17.07 -10.90 9.21
C GLU A 355 -15.56 -11.06 8.95
N PHE A 356 -14.87 -11.88 9.75
CA PHE A 356 -13.45 -12.17 9.58
C PHE A 356 -13.15 -12.83 8.23
N ARG A 357 -13.94 -13.83 7.83
CA ARG A 357 -13.81 -14.46 6.50
C ARG A 357 -14.13 -13.48 5.39
N ARG A 358 -15.21 -12.70 5.55
CA ARG A 358 -15.62 -11.71 4.55
C ARG A 358 -14.53 -10.68 4.28
N ILE A 359 -13.86 -10.15 5.32
CA ILE A 359 -12.74 -9.22 5.12
C ILE A 359 -11.49 -9.91 4.56
N ALA A 360 -11.21 -11.16 4.94
CA ALA A 360 -10.05 -11.91 4.45
C ALA A 360 -10.15 -12.32 2.96
N GLU A 361 -11.37 -12.51 2.45
CA GLU A 361 -11.65 -12.90 1.07
C GLU A 361 -12.02 -11.70 0.17
N MET A 362 -12.07 -10.50 0.76
CA MET A 362 -12.53 -9.29 0.11
C MET A 362 -11.62 -8.88 -1.07
N ASP A 363 -12.25 -8.49 -2.18
CA ASP A 363 -11.52 -7.98 -3.33
C ASP A 363 -11.11 -6.51 -3.12
N ILE A 364 -9.95 -6.12 -3.67
CA ILE A 364 -9.43 -4.74 -3.57
C ILE A 364 -10.37 -3.69 -4.17
N SER A 365 -11.26 -4.09 -5.09
CA SER A 365 -12.29 -3.21 -5.66
C SER A 365 -13.64 -3.28 -4.94
N ALA A 366 -13.66 -3.70 -3.67
CA ALA A 366 -14.88 -3.70 -2.86
C ALA A 366 -15.56 -2.33 -2.91
N SER A 367 -16.82 -2.31 -3.35
CA SER A 367 -17.58 -1.08 -3.60
C SER A 367 -18.89 -1.00 -2.81
N ALA A 368 -19.40 -2.14 -2.33
CA ALA A 368 -20.57 -2.20 -1.46
C ALA A 368 -20.27 -1.50 -0.12
N GLN A 369 -21.25 -0.75 0.40
CA GLN A 369 -21.04 0.03 1.62
C GLN A 369 -20.74 -0.87 2.82
N ASP A 370 -21.44 -1.99 2.97
CA ASP A 370 -21.18 -2.95 4.05
C ASP A 370 -19.73 -3.49 4.04
N ASP A 371 -19.15 -3.68 2.85
CA ASP A 371 -17.75 -4.10 2.72
C ASP A 371 -16.81 -2.96 3.16
N VAL A 372 -17.08 -1.74 2.70
CA VAL A 372 -16.32 -0.54 3.08
C VAL A 372 -16.39 -0.29 4.59
N ASP A 373 -17.54 -0.53 5.21
CA ASP A 373 -17.71 -0.40 6.66
C ASP A 373 -16.90 -1.46 7.43
N LEU A 374 -16.72 -2.67 6.89
CA LEU A 374 -15.78 -3.65 7.46
C LEU A 374 -14.32 -3.19 7.32
N ILE A 375 -13.91 -2.61 6.18
CA ILE A 375 -12.56 -2.05 5.99
C ILE A 375 -12.31 -0.92 6.99
N LYS A 376 -13.30 -0.03 7.19
CA LYS A 376 -13.24 1.05 8.18
C LYS A 376 -13.05 0.51 9.58
N ARG A 377 -13.84 -0.49 9.95
CA ARG A 377 -13.78 -1.14 11.26
C ARG A 377 -12.47 -1.89 11.49
N LEU A 378 -11.89 -2.50 10.45
CA LEU A 378 -10.54 -3.07 10.48
C LEU A 378 -9.51 -1.98 10.78
N GLY A 379 -9.53 -0.88 10.02
CA GLY A 379 -8.62 0.26 10.22
C GLY A 379 -8.74 0.86 11.63
N ASP A 380 -9.97 1.12 12.08
CA ASP A 380 -10.23 1.65 13.43
C ASP A 380 -9.77 0.69 14.54
N GLY A 381 -9.99 -0.61 14.36
CA GLY A 381 -9.53 -1.63 15.30
C GLY A 381 -8.01 -1.68 15.36
N TRP A 382 -7.35 -1.65 14.21
CA TRP A 382 -5.89 -1.68 14.09
C TRP A 382 -5.21 -0.44 14.68
N LEU A 383 -5.75 0.77 14.45
CA LEU A 383 -5.24 1.99 15.07
C LEU A 383 -5.29 1.97 16.61
N ARG A 384 -6.11 1.08 17.20
CA ARG A 384 -6.21 0.81 18.64
C ARG A 384 -5.51 -0.47 19.08
N ASP A 385 -4.62 -1.02 18.25
CA ASP A 385 -3.91 -2.28 18.48
C ASP A 385 -4.82 -3.51 18.69
N GLY A 386 -6.06 -3.44 18.20
CA GLY A 386 -6.98 -4.59 18.16
C GLY A 386 -6.62 -5.61 17.07
N TRP A 387 -5.76 -5.22 16.12
CA TRP A 387 -5.22 -6.05 15.06
C TRP A 387 -3.70 -5.88 15.00
N HIS A 388 -3.01 -6.91 14.51
CA HIS A 388 -1.57 -6.83 14.30
C HIS A 388 -1.21 -5.89 13.15
N ASN A 389 -0.06 -5.25 13.30
CA ASN A 389 0.64 -4.54 12.26
C ASN A 389 1.57 -5.49 11.47
N GLN A 390 1.71 -5.26 10.18
CA GLN A 390 2.61 -6.03 9.32
C GLN A 390 4.05 -5.64 9.67
N PRO A 391 4.89 -6.60 10.05
CA PRO A 391 6.31 -6.33 10.25
C PRO A 391 7.03 -6.02 8.93
N VAL A 392 8.28 -5.58 9.01
CA VAL A 392 9.18 -5.51 7.84
C VAL A 392 9.45 -6.92 7.30
N ARG A 393 9.52 -7.90 8.20
CA ARG A 393 9.59 -9.34 7.91
C ARG A 393 8.90 -10.11 9.02
N GLY A 394 7.92 -10.95 8.68
CA GLY A 394 7.30 -11.87 9.63
C GLY A 394 7.92 -13.27 9.62
N CYS A 395 7.80 -14.02 10.71
CA CYS A 395 8.13 -15.46 10.69
C CYS A 395 6.90 -16.29 10.31
N GLY A 396 7.05 -17.18 9.33
CA GLY A 396 5.96 -17.97 8.75
C GLY A 396 5.43 -19.16 9.57
N ILE A 397 5.76 -19.26 10.86
CA ILE A 397 5.49 -20.49 11.63
C ILE A 397 4.27 -20.30 12.52
N TRP A 398 3.17 -20.93 12.12
CA TRP A 398 2.01 -21.16 12.97
C TRP A 398 2.29 -22.33 13.90
N ALA A 399 2.34 -22.07 15.21
CA ALA A 399 2.50 -23.11 16.22
C ALA A 399 1.20 -23.35 16.98
N ALA A 400 0.93 -24.61 17.32
CA ALA A 400 -0.18 -24.95 18.19
C ALA A 400 0.01 -24.29 19.57
N PRO A 401 -1.09 -23.96 20.27
CA PRO A 401 -0.98 -23.52 21.64
C PRO A 401 -0.32 -24.60 22.51
N LEU A 402 0.90 -24.39 23.02
CA LEU A 402 1.63 -25.31 23.89
C LEU A 402 0.76 -25.71 25.08
N ALA A 403 0.25 -26.94 25.07
CA ALA A 403 -0.59 -27.44 26.15
C ALA A 403 0.20 -27.69 27.46
N GLN A 404 1.52 -27.91 27.42
CA GLN A 404 2.34 -28.20 28.60
C GLN A 404 3.81 -27.82 28.38
N SER A 405 4.19 -26.58 28.69
CA SER A 405 5.59 -26.22 28.98
C SER A 405 5.71 -25.90 30.47
N PRO A 406 6.74 -26.39 31.19
CA PRO A 406 6.96 -26.05 32.60
C PRO A 406 7.31 -24.56 32.80
N SER A 407 7.62 -23.83 31.72
CA SER A 407 7.55 -22.36 31.70
C SER A 407 6.17 -21.91 31.25
N ARG A 408 5.47 -21.13 32.08
CA ARG A 408 4.21 -20.42 31.76
C ARG A 408 4.41 -19.31 30.70
N THR A 409 4.98 -19.63 29.57
CA THR A 409 5.02 -18.73 28.42
C THR A 409 4.04 -19.26 27.40
N LEU A 410 2.84 -18.67 27.38
CA LEU A 410 1.87 -18.82 26.31
C LEU A 410 2.61 -18.75 24.96
N PRO A 411 2.24 -19.57 23.97
CA PRO A 411 2.76 -19.43 22.61
C PRO A 411 2.43 -18.02 22.18
N ASN A 412 3.48 -17.23 22.07
CA ASN A 412 3.33 -15.82 21.87
C ASN A 412 3.27 -15.60 20.36
N THR A 413 2.22 -14.91 19.91
CA THR A 413 2.16 -14.35 18.55
C THR A 413 3.33 -13.39 18.28
N ASP A 414 4.16 -13.05 19.29
CA ASP A 414 5.46 -12.39 19.14
C ASP A 414 6.38 -13.09 18.15
N ARG A 415 6.27 -14.40 17.97
CA ARG A 415 7.05 -15.12 16.96
C ARG A 415 6.70 -14.75 15.52
N LEU A 416 5.60 -14.04 15.27
CA LEU A 416 5.22 -13.63 13.91
C LEU A 416 5.91 -12.34 13.46
N CYS A 417 6.55 -11.58 14.37
CA CYS A 417 7.26 -10.35 14.05
C CYS A 417 8.77 -10.56 14.20
N GLU A 418 9.48 -10.71 13.07
CA GLU A 418 10.94 -10.89 13.10
C GLU A 418 11.67 -9.55 13.11
N ILE A 419 11.29 -8.66 12.20
CA ILE A 419 11.88 -7.32 12.03
C ILE A 419 10.75 -6.28 11.96
N GLY A 420 10.88 -5.19 12.71
CA GLY A 420 9.91 -4.09 12.72
C GLY A 420 8.97 -4.14 13.92
N HIS A 421 7.72 -3.72 13.72
CA HIS A 421 6.81 -3.39 14.81
C HIS A 421 5.52 -4.21 14.69
N ARG A 422 5.13 -4.83 15.81
CA ARG A 422 3.97 -5.72 15.88
C ARG A 422 2.65 -4.95 15.99
N TRP A 423 2.66 -3.80 16.65
CA TRP A 423 1.48 -3.00 16.93
C TRP A 423 1.54 -1.66 16.20
N TYR A 424 0.38 -1.06 15.96
CA TYR A 424 0.32 0.25 15.32
C TYR A 424 0.97 1.30 16.21
N SER A 425 0.68 1.27 17.51
CA SER A 425 1.26 2.21 18.48
C SER A 425 2.78 2.17 18.51
N ASP A 426 3.39 0.98 18.49
CA ASP A 426 4.84 0.80 18.42
C ASP A 426 5.42 1.38 17.11
N ALA A 427 4.77 1.09 15.98
CA ALA A 427 5.18 1.63 14.68
C ALA A 427 5.08 3.17 14.67
N ARG A 428 3.99 3.72 15.22
CA ARG A 428 3.77 5.17 15.33
C ARG A 428 4.85 5.82 16.17
N ALA A 429 5.13 5.26 17.36
CA ALA A 429 6.20 5.76 18.23
C ALA A 429 7.57 5.72 17.53
N ALA A 430 7.87 4.66 16.80
CA ALA A 430 9.10 4.54 16.02
C ALA A 430 9.20 5.60 14.91
N TRP A 431 8.11 5.87 14.19
CA TRP A 431 8.08 6.94 13.18
C TRP A 431 8.27 8.31 13.82
N THR A 432 7.60 8.61 14.94
CA THR A 432 7.77 9.87 15.66
C THR A 432 9.22 10.02 16.14
N ALA A 433 9.85 8.98 16.66
CA ALA A 433 11.25 9.02 17.08
C ALA A 433 12.22 9.22 15.90
N MET A 434 11.92 8.61 14.74
CA MET A 434 12.72 8.74 13.52
C MET A 434 12.61 10.13 12.87
N SER A 435 11.44 10.75 12.98
CA SER A 435 11.10 12.05 12.38
C SER A 435 11.30 13.24 13.32
N ALA A 436 11.51 13.01 14.63
CA ALA A 436 11.85 14.05 15.59
C ALA A 436 13.14 14.78 15.19
N GLN A 437 13.09 16.11 15.21
CA GLN A 437 14.17 17.00 14.76
C GLN A 437 15.40 16.98 15.68
#